data_AF-A0A060CA58-F1
#
_entry.id   AF-A0A060CA58-F1
#
_cell.length_a   1.000
_cell.length_b   1.000
_cell.length_c   1.000
_cell.angle_alpha   90.00
_cell.angle_beta   90.00
_cell.angle_gamma   90.00
#
_symmetry.space_group_name_H-M   'P 1'
#
loop_
_entity.id
_entity.type
_entity.pdbx_description
1 polymer ?
#
loop_
_entity_poly.entity_id
_entity_poly.type
_entity_poly.pdbx_seq_one_letter_code
_entity_poly.pdbx_strand_id
1 'polypeptide(L)'
;TSFTTNYDEATVNRFIDGMAERQLPLHVFHFDCFWMKAFQWCDFEWDPATFPDPEGMLARLKARGLKICVWINPYIGQKSPLFAEGKEKGYLLKRPDGSVWQWDKWQPGQGIVDFTNPDACTWYAGAPETPGGNGVDCFKPILASV
;
A
#
# COMPACT_ATOMS: atom_id res chain seq x y z
N THR A 1 -3.38 -16.15 -10.11
CA THR A 1 -3.32 -14.87 -10.84
C THR A 1 -4.58 -14.07 -10.56
N SER A 2 -4.51 -13.09 -9.64
CA SER A 2 -5.67 -12.30 -9.15
C SER A 2 -5.34 -10.82 -8.90
N PHE A 3 -4.12 -10.38 -9.25
CA PHE A 3 -3.58 -9.09 -8.84
C PHE A 3 -4.37 -7.89 -9.40
N THR A 4 -4.79 -7.96 -10.66
CA THR A 4 -5.48 -6.85 -11.36
C THR A 4 -6.99 -7.02 -11.38
N THR A 5 -7.56 -7.75 -10.42
CA THR A 5 -9.02 -7.80 -10.28
C THR A 5 -9.53 -6.48 -9.75
N ASN A 6 -10.71 -6.06 -10.18
CA ASN A 6 -11.40 -4.97 -9.51
C ASN A 6 -11.90 -5.48 -8.16
N TYR A 7 -11.57 -4.79 -7.07
CA TYR A 7 -12.13 -5.09 -5.77
C TYR A 7 -12.42 -3.80 -5.00
N ASP A 8 -13.63 -3.74 -4.48
CA ASP A 8 -14.20 -2.74 -3.61
C ASP A 8 -14.71 -3.43 -2.33
N GLU A 9 -15.27 -2.68 -1.38
CA GLU A 9 -15.81 -3.26 -0.15
C GLU A 9 -16.91 -4.32 -0.42
N ALA A 10 -17.74 -4.15 -1.45
CA ALA A 10 -18.77 -5.12 -1.82
C ALA A 10 -18.15 -6.45 -2.28
N THR A 11 -17.10 -6.37 -3.10
CA THR A 11 -16.35 -7.53 -3.59
C THR A 11 -15.65 -8.25 -2.44
N VAL A 12 -15.03 -7.51 -1.53
CA VAL A 12 -14.40 -8.04 -0.31
C VAL A 12 -15.42 -8.80 0.53
N ASN A 13 -16.56 -8.18 0.85
CA ASN A 13 -17.59 -8.82 1.66
C ASN A 13 -18.16 -10.07 0.99
N ARG A 14 -18.41 -10.04 -0.33
CA ARG A 14 -18.90 -11.21 -1.08
C ARG A 14 -17.98 -12.42 -0.94
N PHE A 15 -16.65 -12.24 -0.97
CA PHE A 15 -15.72 -13.34 -0.78
C PHE A 15 -15.73 -13.87 0.66
N ILE A 16 -15.77 -12.97 1.64
CA ILE A 16 -15.76 -13.36 3.05
C ILE A 16 -17.07 -14.07 3.42
N ASP A 17 -18.21 -13.55 2.98
CA ASP A 17 -19.52 -14.15 3.16
C ASP A 17 -19.57 -15.52 2.48
N GLY A 18 -19.04 -15.63 1.26
CA GLY A 18 -18.95 -16.90 0.56
C GLY A 18 -18.13 -17.96 1.29
N MET A 19 -17.04 -17.58 1.98
CA MET A 19 -16.26 -18.47 2.84
C MET A 19 -17.08 -18.91 4.06
N ALA A 20 -17.76 -17.97 4.73
CA ALA A 20 -18.59 -18.26 5.90
C ALA A 20 -19.77 -19.19 5.56
N GLU A 21 -20.48 -18.93 4.46
CA GLU A 21 -21.58 -19.77 3.95
C GLU A 21 -21.14 -21.22 3.70
N ARG A 22 -19.89 -21.40 3.25
CA ARG A 22 -19.29 -22.72 2.95
C ARG A 22 -18.59 -23.34 4.14
N GLN A 23 -18.71 -22.73 5.33
CA GLN A 23 -18.05 -23.17 6.56
C GLN A 23 -16.52 -23.30 6.41
N LEU A 24 -15.93 -22.41 5.61
CA LEU A 24 -14.49 -22.34 5.38
C LEU A 24 -13.87 -21.30 6.33
N PRO A 25 -13.03 -21.71 7.30
CA PRO A 25 -12.40 -20.77 8.21
C PRO A 25 -11.50 -19.77 7.48
N LEU A 26 -11.67 -18.49 7.81
CA LEU A 26 -10.85 -17.38 7.29
C LEU A 26 -10.39 -16.53 8.48
N HIS A 27 -9.10 -16.23 8.53
CA HIS A 27 -8.49 -15.52 9.66
C HIS A 27 -7.79 -14.22 9.27
N VAL A 28 -7.30 -14.13 8.03
CA VAL A 28 -6.58 -12.95 7.51
C VAL A 28 -7.17 -12.60 6.15
N PHE A 29 -7.49 -11.33 5.95
CA PHE A 29 -7.84 -10.79 4.63
C PHE A 29 -6.75 -9.84 4.14
N HIS A 30 -6.37 -9.96 2.87
CA HIS A 30 -5.27 -9.20 2.28
C HIS A 30 -5.75 -8.27 1.17
N PHE A 31 -5.35 -7.00 1.25
CA PHE A 31 -5.53 -6.00 0.19
C PHE A 31 -4.22 -5.81 -0.60
N ASP A 32 -4.26 -6.07 -1.91
CA ASP A 32 -3.09 -5.96 -2.81
C ASP A 32 -2.93 -4.52 -3.37
N CYS A 33 -2.00 -4.23 -4.27
CA CYS A 33 -1.61 -2.84 -4.64
C CYS A 33 -2.75 -1.81 -4.84
N PHE A 34 -3.86 -2.20 -5.47
CA PHE A 34 -5.01 -1.30 -5.75
C PHE A 34 -5.81 -0.82 -4.52
N TRP A 35 -5.37 -1.13 -3.30
CA TRP A 35 -5.84 -0.40 -2.12
C TRP A 35 -5.41 1.07 -2.17
N MET A 36 -4.30 1.36 -2.87
CA MET A 36 -3.83 2.70 -3.23
C MET A 36 -4.16 3.04 -4.69
N LYS A 37 -4.16 4.34 -5.01
CA LYS A 37 -4.45 4.85 -6.35
C LYS A 37 -3.38 4.43 -7.37
N ALA A 38 -3.83 4.02 -8.56
CA ALA A 38 -2.93 3.65 -9.67
C ALA A 38 -1.89 4.75 -9.95
N PHE A 39 -0.66 4.32 -10.27
CA PHE A 39 0.52 5.16 -10.50
C PHE A 39 1.07 5.92 -9.29
N GLN A 40 0.46 5.80 -8.10
CA GLN A 40 0.94 6.46 -6.88
C GLN A 40 1.61 5.50 -5.88
N TRP A 41 1.60 4.19 -6.14
CA TRP A 41 2.14 3.23 -5.17
C TRP A 41 3.64 3.44 -4.88
N CYS A 42 4.12 3.30 -3.64
CA CYS A 42 3.42 3.05 -2.38
C CYS A 42 3.28 4.35 -1.56
N ASP A 43 2.15 5.06 -1.69
CA ASP A 43 1.92 6.35 -1.01
C ASP A 43 1.14 6.26 0.30
N PHE A 44 0.74 5.06 0.69
CA PHE A 44 0.03 4.74 1.94
C PHE A 44 -1.38 5.33 2.06
N GLU A 45 -1.91 5.88 0.97
CA GLU A 45 -3.24 6.49 0.94
C GLU A 45 -4.26 5.54 0.29
N TRP A 46 -5.37 5.28 0.99
CA TRP A 46 -6.46 4.50 0.42
C TRP A 46 -7.06 5.25 -0.78
N ASP A 47 -7.31 4.55 -1.88
CA ASP A 47 -7.98 5.15 -3.03
C ASP A 47 -9.43 5.52 -2.66
N PRO A 48 -9.78 6.81 -2.51
CA PRO A 48 -11.10 7.21 -2.01
C PRO A 48 -12.23 6.91 -3.00
N ALA A 49 -11.90 6.68 -4.28
CA ALA A 49 -12.87 6.24 -5.27
C ALA A 49 -13.31 4.79 -5.06
N THR A 50 -12.42 3.94 -4.53
CA THR A 50 -12.65 2.50 -4.33
C THR A 50 -13.00 2.18 -2.87
N PHE A 51 -12.35 2.87 -1.93
CA PHE A 51 -12.50 2.72 -0.49
C PHE A 51 -12.82 4.08 0.15
N PRO A 52 -14.08 4.56 0.07
CA PRO A 52 -14.47 5.87 0.58
C PRO A 52 -14.50 5.95 2.12
N ASP A 53 -14.62 4.82 2.80
CA ASP A 53 -14.63 4.69 4.26
C ASP A 53 -13.68 3.54 4.69
N PRO A 54 -12.35 3.72 4.57
CA PRO A 54 -11.40 2.65 4.87
C PRO A 54 -11.44 2.27 6.34
N GLU A 55 -11.48 3.25 7.26
CA GLU A 55 -11.53 2.97 8.71
C GLU A 55 -12.78 2.17 9.10
N GLY A 56 -13.96 2.57 8.62
CA GLY A 56 -15.19 1.83 8.89
C GLY A 56 -15.18 0.44 8.25
N MET A 57 -14.67 0.30 7.02
CA MET A 57 -14.52 -1.02 6.38
C MET A 57 -13.63 -1.93 7.23
N LEU A 58 -12.46 -1.45 7.63
CA LEU A 58 -11.52 -2.21 8.46
C LEU A 58 -12.14 -2.58 9.81
N ALA A 59 -12.88 -1.67 10.45
CA ALA A 59 -13.60 -1.95 11.68
C ALA A 59 -14.66 -3.06 11.50
N ARG A 60 -15.45 -3.01 10.42
CA ARG A 60 -16.44 -4.04 10.07
C ARG A 60 -15.78 -5.40 9.86
N LEU A 61 -14.63 -5.46 9.19
CA LEU A 61 -13.89 -6.70 8.98
C LEU A 61 -13.30 -7.26 10.28
N LYS A 62 -12.72 -6.41 11.12
CA LYS A 62 -12.17 -6.82 12.42
C LYS A 62 -13.27 -7.31 13.38
N ALA A 63 -14.45 -6.71 13.34
CA ALA A 63 -15.61 -7.19 14.12
C ALA A 63 -16.02 -8.63 13.76
N ARG A 64 -15.67 -9.10 12.55
CA ARG A 64 -15.84 -10.49 12.11
C ARG A 64 -14.70 -11.42 12.55
N GLY A 65 -13.75 -10.93 13.36
CA GLY A 65 -12.58 -11.68 13.82
C GLY A 65 -11.42 -11.75 12.82
N LEU A 66 -11.47 -10.98 11.74
CA LEU A 66 -10.42 -10.98 10.72
C LEU A 66 -9.25 -10.08 11.12
N LYS A 67 -8.05 -10.54 10.78
CA LYS A 67 -6.83 -9.75 10.74
C LYS A 67 -6.64 -9.16 9.34
N ILE A 68 -6.08 -7.96 9.25
CA ILE A 68 -5.93 -7.24 7.99
C ILE A 68 -4.46 -7.14 7.60
N CYS A 69 -4.15 -7.54 6.36
CA CYS A 69 -2.86 -7.36 5.74
C CYS A 69 -2.96 -6.44 4.52
N VAL A 70 -2.04 -5.47 4.39
CA VAL A 70 -1.96 -4.63 3.18
C VAL A 70 -0.62 -4.78 2.48
N TRP A 71 -0.63 -4.64 1.17
CA TRP A 71 0.59 -4.64 0.35
C TRP A 71 1.37 -3.34 0.55
N ILE A 72 2.71 -3.44 0.66
CA ILE A 72 3.62 -2.29 0.63
C ILE A 72 4.86 -2.62 -0.19
N ASN A 73 5.55 -1.60 -0.68
CA ASN A 73 6.88 -1.74 -1.26
C ASN A 73 7.72 -0.45 -1.07
N PRO A 74 9.05 -0.52 -1.20
CA PRO A 74 9.93 0.63 -0.97
C PRO A 74 10.10 1.50 -2.22
N TYR A 75 9.18 1.40 -3.18
CA TYR A 75 9.19 2.19 -4.40
C TYR A 75 8.09 3.24 -4.32
N ILE A 76 8.40 4.47 -4.71
CA ILE A 76 7.42 5.56 -4.71
C ILE A 76 7.25 6.01 -6.15
N GLY A 77 6.05 5.84 -6.72
CA GLY A 77 5.70 6.31 -8.06
C GLY A 77 5.73 7.84 -8.14
N GLN A 78 6.16 8.39 -9.27
CA GLN A 78 6.37 9.85 -9.41
C GLN A 78 5.09 10.68 -9.22
N LYS A 79 3.93 10.10 -9.51
CA LYS A 79 2.63 10.76 -9.35
C LYS A 79 2.25 10.95 -7.88
N SER A 80 2.85 10.18 -6.96
CA SER A 80 2.59 10.29 -5.53
C SER A 80 3.06 11.64 -4.99
N PRO A 81 2.28 12.30 -4.11
CA PRO A 81 2.75 13.43 -3.31
C PRO A 81 4.04 13.11 -2.52
N LEU A 82 4.19 11.87 -2.04
CA LEU A 82 5.39 11.41 -1.31
C LEU A 82 6.65 11.44 -2.18
N PHE A 83 6.53 11.37 -3.50
CA PHE A 83 7.70 11.48 -4.37
C PHE A 83 8.31 12.88 -4.30
N ALA A 84 7.47 13.92 -4.36
CA ALA A 84 7.92 15.31 -4.28
C ALA A 84 8.56 15.59 -2.92
N GLU A 85 7.91 15.16 -1.84
CA GLU A 85 8.42 15.28 -0.47
C GLU A 85 9.76 14.52 -0.30
N GLY A 86 9.82 13.25 -0.71
CA GLY A 86 11.02 12.44 -0.60
C GLY A 86 12.18 12.99 -1.42
N LYS A 87 11.90 13.60 -2.58
CA LYS A 87 12.91 14.30 -3.39
C LYS A 87 13.44 15.54 -2.67
N GLU A 88 12.56 16.38 -2.13
CA GLU A 88 12.91 17.61 -1.42
C GLU A 88 13.75 17.32 -0.16
N LYS A 89 13.32 16.33 0.62
CA LYS A 89 14.00 15.94 1.88
C LYS A 89 15.23 15.05 1.67
N GLY A 90 15.49 14.62 0.43
CA GLY A 90 16.63 13.75 0.11
C GLY A 90 16.50 12.31 0.62
N TYR A 91 15.27 11.80 0.71
CA TYR A 91 14.95 10.45 1.18
C TYR A 91 14.93 9.40 0.06
N LEU A 92 14.99 9.83 -1.20
CA LEU A 92 15.04 8.92 -2.34
C LEU A 92 16.50 8.67 -2.77
N LEU A 93 16.76 7.45 -3.22
CA LEU A 93 18.06 7.02 -3.75
C LEU A 93 18.51 7.94 -4.89
N LYS A 94 19.78 8.35 -4.85
CA LYS A 94 20.38 9.27 -5.82
C LYS A 94 21.39 8.57 -6.73
N ARG A 95 21.55 9.12 -7.93
CA ARG A 95 22.68 8.86 -8.82
C ARG A 95 23.93 9.62 -8.33
N PRO A 96 25.13 9.30 -8.83
CA PRO A 96 26.37 10.01 -8.48
C PRO A 96 26.33 11.52 -8.77
N ASP A 97 25.51 11.97 -9.73
CA ASP A 97 25.32 13.38 -10.07
C ASP A 97 24.36 14.13 -9.12
N GLY A 98 23.81 13.43 -8.10
CA GLY A 98 22.87 13.96 -7.14
C GLY A 98 21.41 13.96 -7.60
N SER A 99 21.11 13.58 -8.84
CA SER A 99 19.73 13.41 -9.32
C SER A 99 19.08 12.19 -8.67
N VAL A 100 17.75 12.21 -8.50
CA VAL A 100 17.01 11.03 -8.02
C VAL A 100 17.09 9.91 -9.06
N TRP A 101 17.44 8.71 -8.62
CA TRP A 101 17.39 7.52 -9.47
C TRP A 101 15.93 7.18 -9.80
N GLN A 102 15.61 7.02 -11.08
CA GLN A 102 14.26 6.72 -11.56
C GLN A 102 14.27 5.74 -12.72
N TRP A 103 13.17 4.99 -12.87
CA TRP A 103 12.84 4.17 -14.05
C TRP A 103 11.32 3.95 -14.16
N ASP A 104 10.87 3.22 -15.19
CA ASP A 104 9.44 3.01 -15.49
C ASP A 104 9.00 1.52 -15.45
N LYS A 105 9.77 0.63 -14.81
CA LYS A 105 9.49 -0.82 -14.88
C LYS A 105 8.24 -1.26 -14.12
N TRP A 106 7.91 -0.61 -13.00
CA TRP A 106 6.78 -0.98 -12.15
C TRP A 106 5.79 0.18 -12.00
N GLN A 107 6.28 1.34 -11.56
CA GLN A 107 5.54 2.60 -11.60
C GLN A 107 6.26 3.61 -12.49
N PRO A 108 5.52 4.46 -13.23
CA PRO A 108 6.10 5.55 -14.00
C PRO A 108 6.93 6.48 -13.10
N GLY A 109 8.17 6.71 -13.49
CA GLY A 109 9.13 7.59 -12.82
C GLY A 109 9.43 7.18 -11.38
N GLN A 110 9.32 5.92 -11.01
CA GLN A 110 9.45 5.56 -9.60
C GLN A 110 10.85 5.82 -9.04
N GLY A 111 10.89 6.29 -7.79
CA GLY A 111 12.08 6.34 -6.97
C GLY A 111 12.14 5.16 -6.00
N ILE A 112 13.30 4.97 -5.38
CA ILE A 112 13.51 3.98 -4.31
C ILE A 112 13.78 4.75 -3.03
N VAL A 113 13.15 4.36 -1.92
CA VAL A 113 13.47 4.93 -0.61
C VAL A 113 14.88 4.51 -0.19
N ASP A 114 15.71 5.47 0.21
CA ASP A 114 17.08 5.22 0.64
C ASP A 114 17.11 4.80 2.12
N PHE A 115 16.96 3.50 2.39
CA PHE A 115 17.01 2.98 3.77
C PHE A 115 18.41 2.98 4.40
N THR A 116 19.44 3.51 3.73
CA THR A 116 20.71 3.83 4.41
C THR A 116 20.65 5.18 5.12
N ASN A 117 19.67 6.02 4.78
CA ASN A 117 19.38 7.27 5.45
C ASN A 117 18.40 7.02 6.62
N PRO A 118 18.81 7.24 7.89
CA PRO A 118 17.94 7.00 9.04
C PRO A 118 16.68 7.87 9.05
N ASP A 119 16.75 9.10 8.52
CA ASP A 119 15.58 9.98 8.43
C ASP A 119 14.57 9.46 7.41
N ALA A 120 15.05 8.85 6.32
CA ALA A 120 14.19 8.20 5.33
C ALA A 120 13.53 6.94 5.91
N CYS A 121 14.24 6.18 6.75
CA CYS A 121 13.65 5.05 7.50
C CYS A 121 12.53 5.51 8.43
N THR A 122 12.75 6.56 9.21
CA THR A 122 11.72 7.14 10.09
C THR A 122 10.55 7.68 9.30
N TRP A 123 10.81 8.39 8.20
CA TRP A 123 9.77 8.90 7.30
C TRP A 123 8.89 7.79 6.73
N TYR A 124 9.49 6.73 6.19
CA TYR A 124 8.76 5.60 5.62
C TYR A 124 8.02 4.79 6.70
N ALA A 125 8.59 4.65 7.91
CA ALA A 125 7.94 3.96 9.02
C ALA A 125 6.76 4.76 9.62
N GLY A 126 6.81 6.10 9.54
CA GLY A 126 5.72 6.99 9.95
C GLY A 126 4.62 7.15 8.91
N ALA A 127 4.89 6.86 7.63
CA ALA A 127 3.88 6.95 6.57
C ALA A 127 2.66 6.02 6.82
N PRO A 128 2.81 4.79 7.34
CA PRO A 128 1.69 3.98 7.83
C PRO A 128 0.88 4.59 8.99
N GLU A 129 1.39 5.57 9.73
CA GLU A 129 0.64 6.23 10.82
C GLU A 129 -0.34 7.30 10.29
N THR A 130 -0.37 7.53 8.97
CA THR A 130 -1.45 8.25 8.28
C THR A 130 -2.78 7.48 8.41
N PRO A 131 -3.95 8.10 8.13
CA PRO A 131 -5.26 7.44 8.25
C PRO A 131 -5.35 6.05 7.60
N GLY A 132 -4.47 5.74 6.64
CA GLY A 132 -4.45 4.45 5.97
C GLY A 132 -3.93 3.25 6.76
N GLY A 133 -3.19 3.41 7.85
CA GLY A 133 -2.73 2.28 8.66
C GLY A 133 -3.60 1.92 9.86
N ASN A 134 -4.58 2.76 10.21
CA ASN A 134 -5.47 2.52 11.34
C ASN A 134 -6.30 1.24 11.11
N GLY A 135 -5.97 0.17 11.85
CA GLY A 135 -6.67 -1.11 11.76
C GLY A 135 -5.96 -2.20 10.95
N VAL A 136 -4.84 -1.88 10.29
CA VAL A 136 -3.95 -2.87 9.64
C VAL A 136 -3.18 -3.64 10.71
N ASP A 137 -3.15 -4.98 10.62
CA ASP A 137 -2.45 -5.85 11.57
C ASP A 137 -1.05 -6.27 11.09
N CYS A 138 -0.82 -6.35 9.77
CA CYS A 138 0.47 -6.70 9.20
C CYS A 138 0.65 -6.20 7.75
N PHE A 139 1.89 -6.23 7.27
CA PHE A 139 2.26 -5.79 5.93
C PHE A 139 2.83 -6.92 5.10
N LYS A 140 2.59 -6.89 3.78
CA LYS A 140 3.20 -7.77 2.79
C LYS A 140 4.29 -6.98 2.03
N PRO A 141 5.57 -7.04 2.46
CA PRO A 141 6.66 -6.32 1.79
C PRO A 141 7.05 -7.05 0.51
N ILE A 142 6.57 -6.57 -0.65
CA ILE A 142 6.86 -7.20 -1.94
C ILE A 142 7.49 -6.22 -2.90
N LEU A 143 8.63 -6.62 -3.45
CA LEU A 143 9.17 -6.01 -4.65
C LEU A 143 8.49 -6.64 -5.86
N ALA A 144 8.15 -5.83 -6.85
CA ALA A 144 7.87 -6.37 -8.17
C ALA A 144 9.15 -7.05 -8.67
N SER A 145 9.11 -8.36 -8.87
CA SER A 145 10.15 -9.07 -9.62
C SER A 145 10.11 -8.52 -11.04
N VAL A 146 11.10 -7.70 -11.37
CA VAL A 146 11.37 -7.20 -12.73
C VAL A 146 12.16 -8.20 -13.55
#